data_AF-A0A521DQH9-F1
#
_entry.id   AF-A0A521DQH9-F1
#
_cell.length_a   1.000
_cell.length_b   1.000
_cell.length_c   1.000
_cell.angle_alpha   90.00
_cell.angle_beta   90.00
_cell.angle_gamma   90.00
#
_symmetry.space_group_name_H-M   'P 1'
#
loop_
_entity.id
_entity.type
_entity.pdbx_description
1 polymer ?
#
loop_
_entity_poly.entity_id
_entity_poly.type
_entity_poly.pdbx_seq_one_letter_code
_entity_poly.pdbx_strand_id
1 'polypeptide(L)'
;MQDFEYIKIVPDERLSGFVESFLLCANHTDEDKEVIIFPDGRVDIMFSCTDQEPLVAELFNLDKKARRYIFKKQTKLFMVCLTLLGAEYLLGYNGTDFGKDEIRLPAGFWDISKEDLTSLDSFAEKVSEKLLEIFPKKMDERKQQLFELIYSSGGKALSSTLLTARKNSNG
;
A
#
# COMPACT_ATOMS: atom_id res chain seq x y z
N MET A 1 19.05 -3.93 -16.75
CA MET A 1 18.06 -4.05 -15.67
C MET A 1 17.36 -2.71 -15.58
N GLN A 2 16.06 -2.66 -15.28
CA GLN A 2 15.34 -1.39 -15.19
C GLN A 2 15.68 -0.73 -13.84
N ASP A 3 16.05 0.56 -13.84
CA ASP A 3 16.49 1.28 -12.62
C ASP A 3 15.44 1.27 -11.51
N PHE A 4 14.16 1.33 -11.91
CA PHE A 4 13.02 1.23 -11.04
C PHE A 4 12.05 0.17 -11.56
N GLU A 5 11.41 -0.51 -10.63
CA GLU A 5 10.38 -1.50 -10.91
C GLU A 5 9.06 -1.08 -10.25
N TYR A 6 7.97 -1.27 -10.99
CA TYR A 6 6.62 -1.07 -10.51
C TYR A 6 5.75 -2.21 -11.04
N ILE A 7 5.31 -3.08 -10.14
CA ILE A 7 4.42 -4.19 -10.47
C ILE A 7 3.15 -4.04 -9.63
N LYS A 8 2.00 -4.27 -10.27
CA LYS A 8 0.69 -4.23 -9.65
C LYS A 8 -0.08 -5.50 -10.00
N ILE A 9 -0.66 -6.14 -8.98
CA ILE A 9 -1.61 -7.23 -9.16
C ILE A 9 -2.89 -6.94 -8.38
N VAL A 10 -4.02 -7.42 -8.89
CA VAL A 10 -5.32 -7.31 -8.24
C VAL A 10 -5.58 -8.56 -7.40
N PRO A 11 -6.27 -8.43 -6.26
CA PRO A 11 -6.64 -9.59 -5.46
C PRO A 11 -7.71 -10.45 -6.17
N ASP A 12 -7.94 -11.64 -5.61
CA ASP A 12 -9.10 -12.44 -5.99
C ASP A 12 -10.44 -11.79 -5.57
N GLU A 13 -11.54 -12.28 -6.15
CA GLU A 13 -12.89 -11.71 -5.95
C GLU A 13 -13.35 -11.70 -4.49
N ARG A 14 -12.83 -12.57 -3.62
CA ARG A 14 -13.20 -12.60 -2.20
C ARG A 14 -12.68 -11.37 -1.45
N LEU A 15 -11.60 -10.76 -1.97
CA LEU A 15 -10.94 -9.61 -1.36
C LEU A 15 -11.10 -8.32 -2.18
N SER A 16 -11.61 -8.37 -3.42
CA SER A 16 -11.66 -7.20 -4.33
C SER A 16 -12.53 -6.04 -3.83
N GLY A 17 -13.44 -6.27 -2.88
CA GLY A 17 -14.19 -5.20 -2.21
C GLY A 17 -13.39 -4.44 -1.13
N PHE A 18 -12.25 -4.99 -0.70
CA PHE A 18 -11.50 -4.57 0.50
C PHE A 18 -10.06 -4.22 0.17
N VAL A 19 -9.46 -4.97 -0.73
CA VAL A 19 -8.13 -4.74 -1.27
C VAL A 19 -8.32 -4.29 -2.72
N GLU A 20 -7.73 -3.16 -3.07
CA GLU A 20 -7.71 -2.68 -4.45
C GLU A 20 -6.59 -3.33 -5.24
N SER A 21 -5.41 -3.45 -4.63
CA SER A 21 -4.26 -4.12 -5.24
C SER A 21 -3.14 -4.42 -4.26
N PHE A 22 -2.23 -5.26 -4.73
CA PHE A 22 -0.90 -5.43 -4.18
C PHE A 22 0.12 -4.79 -5.13
N LEU A 23 1.09 -4.09 -4.57
CA LEU A 23 2.13 -3.40 -5.34
C LEU A 23 3.53 -3.82 -4.89
N LEU A 24 4.43 -3.90 -5.85
CA LEU A 24 5.88 -3.92 -5.63
C LEU A 24 6.48 -2.70 -6.31
N CYS A 25 7.15 -1.86 -5.52
CA CYS A 25 8.04 -0.82 -6.03
C CYS A 25 9.48 -1.18 -5.64
N ALA A 26 10.42 -1.14 -6.58
CA ALA A 26 11.83 -1.32 -6.27
C ALA A 26 12.71 -0.20 -6.84
N ASN A 27 13.70 0.22 -6.07
CA ASN A 27 14.81 1.04 -6.52
C ASN A 27 16.05 0.14 -6.60
N HIS A 28 16.43 -0.23 -7.83
CA HIS A 28 17.58 -1.10 -8.12
C HIS A 28 18.88 -0.31 -8.27
N THR A 29 18.84 1.01 -8.15
CA THR A 29 20.02 1.88 -8.27
C THR A 29 20.80 1.93 -6.97
N ASP A 30 22.06 2.37 -7.06
CA ASP A 30 22.95 2.62 -5.91
C ASP A 30 22.78 4.03 -5.31
N GLU A 31 21.73 4.75 -5.71
CA GLU A 31 21.45 6.11 -5.27
C GLU A 31 20.07 6.21 -4.63
N ASP A 32 20.00 7.00 -3.56
CA ASP A 32 18.72 7.41 -3.00
C ASP A 32 18.02 8.36 -3.98
N LYS A 33 16.71 8.17 -4.15
CA LYS A 33 15.92 8.92 -5.12
C LYS A 33 14.78 9.61 -4.41
N GLU A 34 14.72 10.92 -4.57
CA GLU A 34 13.60 11.68 -4.06
C GLU A 34 12.40 11.52 -5.00
N VAL A 35 11.27 11.07 -4.45
CA VAL A 35 10.02 10.89 -5.17
C VAL A 35 8.90 11.68 -4.48
N ILE A 36 7.88 12.03 -5.26
CA ILE A 36 6.67 12.66 -4.75
C ILE A 36 5.56 11.62 -4.74
N ILE A 37 4.95 11.43 -3.57
CA ILE A 37 3.77 10.59 -3.39
C ILE A 37 2.55 11.51 -3.36
N PHE A 38 1.59 11.24 -4.25
CA PHE A 38 0.34 11.97 -4.33
C PHE A 38 -0.76 11.23 -3.56
N PRO A 39 -1.63 11.96 -2.84
CA PRO A 39 -2.77 11.34 -2.20
C PRO A 39 -3.78 10.89 -3.27
N ASP A 40 -4.24 9.66 -3.16
CA ASP A 40 -5.20 9.03 -4.06
C ASP A 40 -6.51 8.61 -3.35
N GLY A 41 -6.65 8.98 -2.07
CA GLY A 41 -7.83 8.67 -1.26
C GLY A 41 -7.90 7.21 -0.82
N ARG A 42 -6.79 6.47 -0.92
CA ARG A 42 -6.65 5.09 -0.46
C ARG A 42 -5.86 5.04 0.83
N VAL A 43 -5.98 3.93 1.53
CA VAL A 43 -5.19 3.63 2.73
C VAL A 43 -4.26 2.49 2.37
N ASP A 44 -2.96 2.72 2.44
CA ASP A 44 -1.97 1.74 2.02
C ASP A 44 -1.21 1.20 3.23
N ILE A 45 -0.88 -0.09 3.22
CA ILE A 45 0.07 -0.65 4.19
C ILE A 45 1.35 -0.95 3.44
N MET A 46 2.43 -0.29 3.83
CA MET A 46 3.75 -0.44 3.24
C MET A 46 4.62 -1.33 4.12
N PHE A 47 5.14 -2.41 3.53
CA PHE A 47 6.17 -3.27 4.07
C PHE A 47 7.48 -2.91 3.38
N SER A 48 8.42 -2.37 4.16
CA SER A 48 9.75 -2.01 3.67
C SER A 48 10.81 -2.88 4.33
N CYS A 49 11.74 -3.36 3.51
CA CYS A 49 12.90 -4.08 4.01
C CYS A 49 14.12 -3.77 3.15
N THR A 50 15.25 -3.57 3.81
CA THR A 50 16.57 -3.55 3.17
C THR A 50 17.37 -4.74 3.69
N ASP A 51 18.48 -5.07 3.05
CA ASP A 51 19.33 -6.17 3.50
C ASP A 51 19.83 -6.00 4.95
N GLN A 52 19.97 -4.75 5.42
CA GLN A 52 20.55 -4.42 6.72
C GLN A 52 19.53 -3.98 7.79
N GLU A 53 18.31 -3.63 7.42
CA GLU A 53 17.29 -3.14 8.34
C GLU A 53 16.20 -4.20 8.60
N PRO A 54 15.62 -4.25 9.82
CA PRO A 54 14.47 -5.12 10.09
C PRO A 54 13.28 -4.71 9.22
N LEU A 55 12.40 -5.67 8.94
CA LEU A 55 11.12 -5.39 8.28
C LEU A 55 10.34 -4.34 9.08
N VAL A 56 9.88 -3.30 8.38
CA VAL A 56 9.00 -2.28 8.93
C VAL A 56 7.68 -2.32 8.18
N ALA A 57 6.58 -2.32 8.92
CA ALA A 57 5.23 -2.14 8.41
C ALA A 57 4.71 -0.77 8.83
N GLU A 58 4.25 0.02 7.87
CA GLU A 58 3.78 1.39 8.07
C GLU A 58 2.43 1.56 7.37
N LEU A 59 1.46 2.13 8.08
CA LEU A 59 0.24 2.63 7.48
C LEU A 59 0.55 3.96 6.79
N PHE A 60 0.29 3.99 5.50
CA PHE A 60 0.48 5.12 4.61
C PHE A 60 -0.87 5.64 4.13
N ASN A 61 -0.85 6.91 3.74
CA ASN A 61 -1.90 7.52 2.92
C ASN A 61 -3.23 7.75 3.66
N LEU A 62 -3.22 8.80 4.47
CA LEU A 62 -4.42 9.53 4.89
C LEU A 62 -4.29 11.01 4.48
N ASP A 63 -3.28 11.29 3.68
CA ASP A 63 -2.77 12.62 3.45
C ASP A 63 -3.73 13.37 2.54
N LYS A 64 -3.94 14.64 2.86
CA LYS A 64 -4.69 15.56 1.99
C LYS A 64 -3.77 16.27 0.99
N LYS A 65 -2.46 15.97 1.01
CA LYS A 65 -1.41 16.71 0.30
C LYS A 65 -0.32 15.77 -0.20
N ALA A 66 0.32 16.15 -1.30
CA ALA A 66 1.50 15.44 -1.80
C ALA A 66 2.66 15.54 -0.80
N ARG A 67 3.45 14.46 -0.67
CA ARG A 67 4.62 14.40 0.22
C ARG A 67 5.88 13.96 -0.53
N ARG A 68 7.03 14.45 -0.06
CA ARG A 68 8.35 13.97 -0.50
C ARG A 68 8.68 12.70 0.26
N TYR A 69 9.16 11.69 -0.46
CA TYR A 69 9.64 10.42 0.08
C TYR A 69 11.02 10.14 -0.48
N ILE A 70 11.93 9.65 0.36
CA ILE A 70 13.26 9.22 -0.07
C ILE A 70 13.18 7.73 -0.36
N PHE A 71 13.13 7.39 -1.64
CA PHE A 71 13.22 6.00 -2.07
C PHE A 71 14.67 5.56 -1.98
N LYS A 72 15.02 4.95 -0.84
CA LYS A 72 16.35 4.44 -0.56
C LYS A 72 16.84 3.54 -1.70
N LYS A 73 18.13 3.61 -1.99
CA LYS A 73 18.81 2.69 -2.90
C LYS A 73 18.60 1.23 -2.52
N GLN A 74 18.69 0.33 -3.50
CA GLN A 74 18.62 -1.13 -3.29
C GLN A 74 17.47 -1.57 -2.36
N THR A 75 16.30 -0.95 -2.50
CA THR A 75 15.16 -1.16 -1.59
C THR A 75 13.95 -1.64 -2.38
N LYS A 76 13.23 -2.60 -1.82
CA LYS A 76 11.92 -3.06 -2.28
C LYS A 76 10.85 -2.65 -1.28
N LEU A 77 9.74 -2.14 -1.80
CA LEU A 77 8.54 -1.77 -1.05
C LEU A 77 7.40 -2.65 -1.54
N PHE A 78 6.80 -3.39 -0.63
CA PHE A 78 5.61 -4.19 -0.87
C PHE A 78 4.43 -3.49 -0.23
N MET A 79 3.34 -3.29 -0.97
CA MET A 79 2.20 -2.54 -0.47
C MET A 79 0.89 -3.31 -0.64
N VAL A 80 0.01 -3.12 0.33
CA VAL A 80 -1.39 -3.54 0.29
C VAL A 80 -2.25 -2.29 0.21
N CYS A 81 -2.84 -2.03 -0.94
CA CYS A 81 -3.69 -0.87 -1.17
C CYS A 81 -5.12 -1.23 -0.78
N LEU A 82 -5.62 -0.68 0.32
CA LEU A 82 -6.97 -0.95 0.80
C LEU A 82 -7.99 0.02 0.21
N THR A 83 -9.19 -0.49 -0.05
CA THR A 83 -10.37 0.36 -0.16
C THR A 83 -10.67 0.99 1.21
N LEU A 84 -11.45 2.07 1.25
CA LEU A 84 -11.87 2.66 2.53
C LEU A 84 -12.68 1.66 3.37
N LEU A 85 -13.46 0.80 2.69
CA LEU A 85 -14.17 -0.30 3.32
C LEU A 85 -13.18 -1.32 3.92
N GLY A 86 -12.14 -1.70 3.18
CA GLY A 86 -11.08 -2.57 3.68
C GLY A 86 -10.36 -1.97 4.88
N ALA A 87 -10.00 -0.69 4.83
CA ALA A 87 -9.39 0.01 5.95
C ALA A 87 -10.30 0.01 7.19
N GLU A 88 -11.60 0.27 7.03
CA GLU A 88 -12.55 0.24 8.16
C GLU A 88 -12.60 -1.16 8.80
N TYR A 89 -12.79 -2.20 7.99
CA TYR A 89 -13.02 -3.54 8.53
C TYR A 89 -11.75 -4.29 8.96
N LEU A 90 -10.61 -4.02 8.32
CA LEU A 90 -9.34 -4.71 8.59
C LEU A 90 -8.47 -3.97 9.60
N LEU A 91 -8.58 -2.64 9.68
CA LEU A 91 -7.74 -1.79 10.54
C LEU A 91 -8.53 -1.05 11.62
N GLY A 92 -9.86 -1.15 11.61
CA GLY A 92 -10.72 -0.35 12.49
C GLY A 92 -10.73 1.13 12.15
N TYR A 93 -10.37 1.50 10.91
CA TYR A 93 -10.30 2.90 10.48
C TYR A 93 -11.69 3.56 10.46
N ASN A 94 -11.89 4.60 11.26
CA ASN A 94 -13.17 5.31 11.36
C ASN A 94 -13.19 6.67 10.63
N GLY A 95 -12.19 6.98 9.82
CA GLY A 95 -12.10 8.26 9.10
C GLY A 95 -11.49 9.43 9.89
N THR A 96 -11.32 9.31 11.21
CA THR A 96 -10.83 10.39 12.09
C THR A 96 -9.63 10.00 12.94
N ASP A 97 -9.36 8.71 13.13
CA ASP A 97 -8.45 8.21 14.17
C ASP A 97 -6.96 8.35 13.87
N PHE A 98 -6.60 8.64 12.62
CA PHE A 98 -5.21 8.69 12.23
C PHE A 98 -4.77 10.14 12.05
N GLY A 99 -4.64 10.85 13.17
CA GLY A 99 -4.10 12.23 13.21
C GLY A 99 -2.60 12.34 12.90
N LYS A 100 -1.98 11.27 12.40
CA LYS A 100 -0.58 11.20 11.98
C LYS A 100 -0.52 10.66 10.57
N ASP A 101 0.23 11.34 9.72
CA ASP A 101 0.43 11.05 8.29
C ASP A 101 1.08 9.66 8.04
N GLU A 102 1.71 9.08 9.07
CA GLU A 102 2.32 7.76 9.03
C GLU A 102 2.23 7.09 10.40
N ILE A 103 1.69 5.87 10.44
CA ILE A 103 1.54 5.09 11.66
C ILE A 103 2.36 3.82 11.52
N ARG A 104 3.42 3.72 12.31
CA ARG A 104 4.20 2.49 12.40
C ARG A 104 3.34 1.39 13.03
N LEU A 105 3.20 0.29 12.31
CA LEU A 105 2.44 -0.87 12.75
C LEU A 105 3.32 -1.76 13.66
N PRO A 106 2.71 -2.61 14.52
CA PRO A 106 3.44 -3.54 15.36
C PRO A 106 4.37 -4.45 14.54
N ALA A 107 5.50 -4.85 15.14
CA ALA A 107 6.37 -5.85 14.52
C ALA A 107 5.60 -7.16 14.28
N GLY A 108 5.80 -7.78 13.12
CA GLY A 108 5.04 -8.97 12.71
C GLY A 108 3.58 -8.68 12.38
N PHE A 109 3.23 -7.44 12.00
CA PHE A 109 1.89 -7.12 11.54
C PHE A 109 1.44 -8.08 10.43
N TRP A 110 0.24 -8.66 10.60
CA TRP A 110 -0.31 -9.71 9.71
C TRP A 110 0.57 -10.96 9.55
N ASP A 111 1.45 -11.24 10.52
CA ASP A 111 2.39 -12.36 10.50
C ASP A 111 3.30 -12.36 9.25
N ILE A 112 3.55 -11.17 8.69
CA ILE A 112 4.48 -10.97 7.58
C ILE A 112 5.90 -10.80 8.13
N SER A 113 6.84 -11.52 7.51
CA SER A 113 8.27 -11.48 7.79
C SER A 113 9.06 -11.16 6.53
N LYS A 114 10.38 -10.96 6.69
CA LYS A 114 11.28 -10.58 5.59
C LYS A 114 11.33 -11.65 4.50
N GLU A 115 11.19 -12.92 4.89
CA GLU A 115 11.22 -14.08 4.00
C GLU A 115 10.04 -14.11 3.03
N ASP A 116 8.94 -13.41 3.35
CA ASP A 116 7.77 -13.31 2.47
C ASP A 116 7.93 -12.24 1.39
N LEU A 117 8.91 -11.34 1.53
CA LEU A 117 9.16 -10.22 0.61
C LEU A 117 10.09 -10.59 -0.55
N THR A 118 9.89 -11.79 -1.12
CA THR A 118 10.73 -12.33 -2.21
C THR A 118 10.17 -12.02 -3.59
N SER A 119 8.85 -12.19 -3.77
CA SER A 119 8.10 -11.88 -4.98
C SER A 119 6.75 -11.26 -4.64
N LEU A 120 6.18 -10.49 -5.56
CA LEU A 120 4.87 -9.88 -5.35
C LEU A 120 3.77 -10.94 -5.21
N ASP A 121 3.86 -12.03 -5.99
CA ASP A 121 2.88 -13.12 -5.96
C ASP A 121 2.87 -13.84 -4.60
N SER A 122 4.04 -14.23 -4.07
CA SER A 122 4.15 -14.90 -2.76
C SER A 122 3.67 -14.00 -1.62
N PHE A 123 4.01 -12.71 -1.68
CA PHE A 123 3.53 -11.73 -0.73
C PHE A 123 2.00 -11.59 -0.77
N ALA A 124 1.43 -11.42 -1.96
CA ALA A 124 -0.01 -11.27 -2.13
C ALA A 124 -0.79 -12.52 -1.72
N GLU A 125 -0.27 -13.72 -2.01
CA GLU A 125 -0.86 -14.97 -1.56
C GLU A 125 -0.94 -15.03 -0.04
N LYS A 126 0.20 -14.84 0.65
CA LYS A 126 0.25 -14.89 2.13
C LYS A 126 -0.63 -13.83 2.78
N VAL A 127 -0.59 -12.60 2.28
CA VAL A 127 -1.46 -11.54 2.80
C VAL A 127 -2.92 -11.89 2.54
N SER A 128 -3.27 -12.40 1.36
CA SER A 128 -4.65 -12.78 1.05
C SER A 128 -5.18 -13.85 1.99
N GLU A 129 -4.39 -14.90 2.26
CA GLU A 129 -4.72 -15.91 3.25
C GLU A 129 -4.96 -15.28 4.63
N LYS A 130 -4.04 -14.42 5.08
CA LYS A 130 -4.17 -13.74 6.36
C LYS A 130 -5.43 -12.88 6.45
N LEU A 131 -5.74 -12.13 5.39
CA LEU A 131 -6.92 -11.28 5.34
C LEU A 131 -8.20 -12.08 5.40
N LEU A 132 -8.26 -13.23 4.73
CA LEU A 132 -9.41 -14.14 4.78
C LEU A 132 -9.60 -14.75 6.18
N GLU A 133 -8.53 -14.99 6.94
CA GLU A 133 -8.61 -15.46 8.33
C GLU A 133 -9.18 -14.41 9.29
N ILE A 134 -8.72 -13.16 9.18
CA ILE A 134 -9.13 -12.08 10.08
C ILE A 134 -10.45 -11.42 9.64
N PHE A 135 -10.97 -11.83 8.49
CA PHE A 135 -12.13 -11.22 7.89
C PHE A 135 -13.36 -11.31 8.81
N PRO A 136 -14.08 -10.19 9.03
CA PRO A 136 -15.22 -10.20 9.93
C PRO A 136 -16.34 -11.09 9.38
N LYS A 137 -16.82 -12.04 10.21
CA LYS A 137 -17.90 -12.98 9.86
C LYS A 137 -19.25 -12.28 9.59
N LYS A 138 -19.41 -11.04 10.05
CA LYS A 138 -20.62 -10.25 9.87
C LYS A 138 -20.24 -8.83 9.48
N MET A 139 -20.78 -8.38 8.36
CA MET A 139 -20.57 -7.05 7.81
C MET A 139 -21.88 -6.30 7.68
N ASP A 140 -21.81 -4.98 7.62
CA ASP A 140 -22.98 -4.15 7.37
C ASP A 140 -23.21 -4.08 5.86
N GLU A 141 -24.23 -4.80 5.38
CA GLU A 141 -24.59 -4.88 3.96
C GLU A 141 -24.84 -3.49 3.35
N ARG A 142 -25.32 -2.52 4.13
CA ARG A 142 -25.54 -1.14 3.65
C ARG A 142 -24.23 -0.45 3.32
N LYS A 143 -23.17 -0.71 4.10
CA LYS A 143 -21.84 -0.16 3.83
C LYS A 143 -21.21 -0.82 2.60
N GLN A 144 -21.34 -2.14 2.47
CA GLN A 144 -20.86 -2.85 1.29
C GLN A 144 -21.49 -2.30 0.01
N GLN A 145 -22.82 -2.19 -0.04
CA GLN A 145 -23.55 -1.64 -1.17
C GLN A 145 -23.17 -0.18 -1.48
N LEU A 146 -22.98 0.64 -0.44
CA LEU A 146 -22.56 2.03 -0.62
C LEU A 146 -21.19 2.12 -1.28
N PHE A 147 -20.20 1.36 -0.79
CA PHE A 147 -18.86 1.39 -1.35
C PHE A 147 -18.81 0.76 -2.75
N GLU A 148 -19.57 -0.30 -2.98
CA GLU A 148 -19.74 -0.86 -4.32
C GLU A 148 -20.28 0.19 -5.31
N LEU A 149 -21.26 1.00 -4.91
CA LEU A 149 -21.79 2.09 -5.72
C LEU A 149 -20.74 3.20 -5.96
N ILE A 150 -19.98 3.58 -4.93
CA ILE A 150 -18.92 4.60 -5.05
C ILE A 150 -17.83 4.15 -6.03
N TYR A 151 -17.40 2.89 -5.95
CA TYR A 151 -16.32 2.37 -6.80
C TYR A 151 -16.80 1.99 -8.21
N SER A 152 -18.04 1.56 -8.39
CA SER A 152 -18.62 1.28 -9.72
C SER A 152 -18.99 2.55 -10.49
N SER A 153 -19.34 3.64 -9.82
CA SER A 153 -19.70 4.93 -10.45
C SER A 153 -18.52 5.76 -10.96
N GLY A 154 -17.30 5.23 -10.94
CA GLY A 154 -16.12 5.95 -11.43
C GLY A 154 -15.46 6.84 -10.39
N GLY A 155 -15.80 6.71 -9.11
CA GLY A 155 -15.07 7.31 -7.98
C GLY A 155 -13.63 6.76 -7.78
N LYS A 156 -13.01 6.19 -8.82
CA LYS A 156 -11.59 5.85 -8.86
C LYS A 156 -10.77 7.13 -8.95
N ALA A 157 -10.53 7.78 -7.82
CA ALA A 157 -9.45 8.75 -7.72
C ALA A 157 -8.10 8.04 -8.00
N LEU A 158 -7.21 8.81 -8.63
CA LEU A 158 -6.03 8.46 -9.44
C LEU A 158 -5.11 7.36 -8.92
N SER A 159 -4.57 6.57 -9.86
CA SER A 159 -3.47 5.60 -9.65
C SER A 159 -2.24 6.25 -9.01
N SER A 160 -1.63 5.56 -8.03
CA SER A 160 -0.32 5.87 -7.44
C SER A 160 0.74 6.07 -8.53
N THR A 161 0.94 7.31 -8.96
CA THR A 161 1.93 7.66 -9.98
C THR A 161 3.13 8.25 -9.26
N LEU A 162 4.18 7.44 -9.12
CA LEU A 162 5.48 7.93 -8.69
C LEU A 162 6.07 8.78 -9.83
N LEU A 163 6.06 10.10 -9.67
CA LEU A 163 6.76 11.00 -10.58
C LEU A 163 8.16 11.27 -10.02
N THR A 164 9.19 10.84 -10.74
CA THR A 164 10.57 11.23 -10.44
C THR A 164 10.74 12.71 -10.81
N ALA A 165 11.16 13.53 -9.85
CA ALA A 165 11.53 14.91 -10.14
C ALA A 165 12.84 14.92 -10.95
N ARG A 166 12.77 15.17 -12.27
CA ARG A 166 13.97 15.45 -13.07
C ARG A 166 14.53 16.79 -12.62
N LYS A 167 15.72 16.77 -11.99
CA LYS A 167 16.52 17.97 -11.77
C LYS A 167 17.08 18.39 -13.13
N ASN A 168 16.52 19.44 -13.72
CA ASN A 168 17.14 20.09 -14.88
C ASN A 168 18.45 20.72 -14.40
N SER A 169 19.56 20.05 -14.67
CA SER A 169 20.88 20.65 -14.67
C SER A 169 21.03 21.47 -15.95
N ASN A 170 20.74 22.77 -15.89
CA ASN A 170 21.23 23.72 -16.88
C ASN A 170 22.29 24.62 -16.21
N GLY A 171 23.50 24.54 -16.78
CA GLY A 171 24.54 25.55 -16.94
C GLY A 171 24.72 26.59 -15.85
#